data_AF-A0A2E6PX08-F1
#
_entry.id   AF-A0A2E6PX08-F1
#
_cell.length_a   1.000
_cell.length_b   1.000
_cell.length_c   1.000
_cell.angle_alpha   90.00
_cell.angle_beta   90.00
_cell.angle_gamma   90.00
#
_symmetry.space_group_name_H-M   'P 1'
#
loop_
_entity.id
_entity.type
_entity.pdbx_description
1 polymer ?
#
loop_
_entity_poly.entity_id
_entity_poly.type
_entity_poly.pdbx_seq_one_letter_code
_entity_poly.pdbx_strand_id
1 'polypeptide(L)' 'MNKRNLFRGLRAMVYAVLLAFTGPTVLTSAFKNQEHAMYIPVLGIAILMCAASIAIGFWGIQLLVKGLFGEE' A
#
# COMPACT_ATOMS: atom_id res chain seq x y z
N MET A 1 -2.00 -17.89 19.32
CA MET A 1 -2.71 -17.10 18.30
C MET A 1 -3.25 -15.80 18.89
N ASN A 2 -2.66 -14.66 18.51
CA ASN A 2 -3.06 -13.32 18.93
C ASN A 2 -4.02 -12.72 17.90
N LYS A 3 -5.33 -12.78 18.19
CA LYS A 3 -6.40 -12.30 17.30
C LYS A 3 -6.29 -10.81 16.97
N ARG A 4 -5.72 -10.00 17.86
CA ARG A 4 -5.57 -8.55 17.66
C ARG A 4 -4.55 -8.26 16.55
N ASN A 5 -3.37 -8.88 16.62
CA ASN A 5 -2.33 -8.72 15.59
C ASN A 5 -2.78 -9.31 14.25
N LEU A 6 -3.49 -10.44 14.27
CA LEU A 6 -4.07 -11.05 13.08
C LEU A 6 -5.06 -10.11 12.36
N PHE A 7 -6.01 -9.52 13.09
CA PHE A 7 -6.98 -8.59 12.49
C PHE A 7 -6.33 -7.31 11.97
N ARG A 8 -5.34 -6.78 12.69
CA ARG A 8 -4.58 -5.60 12.24
C ARG A 8 -3.76 -5.90 10.98
N GLY A 9 -3.14 -7.08 10.90
CA GLY A 9 -2.38 -7.53 9.74
C GLY A 9 -3.28 -7.71 8.52
N LEU A 10 -4.45 -8.34 8.71
CA LEU A 10 -5.43 -8.50 7.64
C LEU A 10 -5.93 -7.14 7.13
N ARG A 11 -6.22 -6.20 8.03
CA ARG A 11 -6.63 -4.85 7.65
C ARG A 11 -5.52 -4.11 6.89
N ALA A 12 -4.27 -4.22 7.34
CA ALA A 12 -3.12 -3.66 6.63
C ALA A 12 -2.96 -4.27 5.23
N MET A 13 -3.18 -5.58 5.07
CA MET A 13 -3.19 -6.25 3.77
C MET A 13 -4.26 -5.71 2.83
N VAL A 14 -5.49 -5.52 3.31
CA VAL A 14 -6.56 -4.92 2.49
C VAL A 14 -6.15 -3.52 2.02
N TYR A 15 -5.59 -2.69 2.90
CA TYR A 15 -5.09 -1.37 2.50
C TYR A 15 -3.95 -1.45 1.49
N ALA A 16 -2.97 -2.33 1.69
CA ALA A 16 -1.88 -2.54 0.76
C ALA A 16 -2.38 -2.96 -0.62
N VAL A 17 -3.33 -3.91 -0.70
CA VAL A 17 -3.89 -4.35 -1.98
C VAL A 17 -4.62 -3.22 -2.69
N LEU A 18 -5.47 -2.46 -2.00
CA LEU A 18 -6.17 -1.33 -2.60
C LEU A 18 -5.20 -0.26 -3.13
N LEU A 19 -4.13 0.01 -2.38
CA LEU A 19 -3.08 0.95 -2.80
C LEU A 19 -2.28 0.40 -3.99
N ALA A 20 -2.04 -0.90 -4.06
CA ALA A 20 -1.32 -1.57 -5.15
C ALA A 20 -2.06 -1.48 -6.49
N PHE A 21 -3.40 -1.39 -6.48
CA PHE A 21 -4.18 -1.13 -7.69
C PHE A 21 -4.31 0.37 -7.97
N THR A 22 -4.52 1.17 -6.92
CA THR A 22 -4.76 2.62 -7.07
C THR A 22 -3.48 3.35 -7.53
N GLY A 23 -2.32 3.04 -6.95
CA GLY A 23 -1.04 3.68 -7.25
C GLY A 23 -0.67 3.61 -8.74
N PRO A 24 -0.60 2.41 -9.37
CA PRO A 24 -0.34 2.27 -10.79
C PRO A 24 -1.41 2.90 -11.69
N THR A 25 -2.67 2.90 -11.24
CA THR A 25 -3.75 3.58 -11.98
C THR A 25 -3.51 5.08 -12.03
N VAL A 26 -3.19 5.70 -10.88
CA VAL A 26 -2.85 7.13 -10.81
C VAL A 26 -1.54 7.42 -11.58
N LEU A 27 -0.56 6.52 -11.51
CA LEU A 27 0.71 6.62 -12.23
C LEU A 27 0.50 6.65 -13.75
N THR A 28 -0.33 5.74 -14.26
CA THR A 28 -0.68 5.69 -15.69
C THR A 28 -1.44 6.94 -16.11
N SER A 29 -2.33 7.45 -15.27
CA SER A 29 -3.00 8.73 -15.51
C SER A 29 -2.01 9.90 -15.56
N ALA A 30 -0.99 9.93 -14.68
CA ALA A 30 0.05 10.95 -14.71
C ALA A 30 0.84 10.91 -16.03
N PHE A 31 1.27 9.71 -16.47
CA PHE A 31 2.00 9.56 -17.74
C PHE A 31 1.21 9.94 -18.98
N LYS A 32 -0.13 9.90 -18.93
CA LYS A 32 -0.98 10.40 -20.02
C LYS A 32 -1.14 11.92 -20.04
N ASN A 33 -0.81 12.61 -18.94
CA ASN A 33 -1.03 14.04 -18.74
C ASN A 33 0.29 14.82 -18.60
N GLN A 34 1.34 14.44 -19.35
CA GLN A 34 2.67 15.05 -19.26
C GLN A 34 2.71 16.56 -19.54
N GLU A 35 1.84 17.04 -20.42
CA GLU A 35 1.73 18.45 -20.81
C GLU A 35 1.03 19.32 -19.74
N HIS A 36 0.42 18.71 -18.73
CA HIS A 36 -0.36 19.41 -17.71
C HIS A 36 0.55 19.90 -16.57
N ALA A 37 0.35 21.13 -16.08
CA ALA A 37 1.12 21.70 -14.97
C ALA A 37 1.14 20.84 -13.69
N MET A 38 0.13 19.97 -13.51
CA MET A 38 0.00 19.05 -12.37
C MET A 38 0.73 17.71 -12.57
N TYR A 39 1.42 17.50 -13.69
CA TYR A 39 2.13 16.26 -13.99
C TYR A 39 3.11 15.86 -12.88
N ILE A 40 4.04 16.76 -12.52
CA ILE A 40 5.10 16.50 -11.54
C ILE A 40 4.51 16.17 -10.15
N PRO A 41 3.56 16.96 -9.60
CA PRO A 41 2.90 16.62 -8.33
C PRO A 41 2.20 15.25 -8.35
N VAL A 42 1.41 14.96 -9.39
CA VAL A 42 0.63 13.71 -9.46
C VAL A 42 1.55 12.51 -9.64
N LEU A 43 2.61 12.63 -10.44
CA LEU A 43 3.64 11.61 -10.61
C LEU A 43 4.31 11.28 -9.27
N GLY A 44 4.70 12.31 -8.50
CA GLY A 44 5.29 12.13 -7.18
C GLY A 44 4.35 11.40 -6.22
N ILE A 45 3.07 11.80 -6.16
CA ILE A 45 2.06 11.13 -5.33
C ILE A 45 1.89 9.67 -5.75
N ALA A 46 1.83 9.37 -7.05
CA ALA A 46 1.66 8.02 -7.53
C ALA A 46 2.81 7.09 -7.14
N ILE A 47 4.06 7.57 -7.26
CA ILE A 47 5.26 6.83 -6.84
C ILE A 47 5.23 6.58 -5.32
N LEU A 48 4.88 7.59 -4.53
CA LEU A 48 4.76 7.46 -3.07
C LEU A 48 3.66 6.47 -2.68
N MET A 49 2.52 6.46 -3.38
CA MET A 49 1.45 5.48 -3.15
C MET A 49 1.92 4.05 -3.44
N CYS A 50 2.65 3.83 -4.54
CA CYS A 50 3.23 2.52 -4.85
C CYS A 50 4.25 2.09 -3.79
N ALA A 51 5.15 2.97 -3.36
CA ALA A 51 6.13 2.67 -2.31
C ALA A 51 5.44 2.37 -0.96
N ALA A 52 4.44 3.17 -0.58
CA ALA A 52 3.65 2.95 0.63
C ALA A 52 2.90 1.62 0.58
N SER A 53 2.36 1.24 -0.59
CA SER A 53 1.71 -0.05 -0.80
C SER A 53 2.62 -1.22 -0.44
N ILE A 54 3.86 -1.16 -0.89
CA ILE A 54 4.86 -2.22 -0.65
C ILE A 54 5.21 -2.24 0.85
N ALA A 55 5.48 -1.08 1.46
CA ALA A 55 5.83 -0.99 2.87
C ALA A 55 4.72 -1.52 3.79
N ILE A 56 3.47 -1.11 3.55
CA ILE A 56 2.29 -1.60 4.29
C ILE A 56 2.08 -3.09 4.03
N GLY A 57 2.38 -3.56 2.81
CA GLY A 57 2.37 -4.97 2.44
C GLY A 57 3.31 -5.80 3.33
N PHE A 58 4.59 -5.45 3.38
CA PHE A 58 5.55 -6.15 4.23
C PHE A 58 5.14 -6.11 5.71
N TRP A 59 4.72 -4.95 6.20
CA TRP A 59 4.33 -4.81 7.59
C TRP A 59 3.07 -5.62 7.94
N GLY A 60 2.08 -5.65 7.05
CA GLY A 60 0.86 -6.43 7.24
C GLY A 60 1.13 -7.93 7.31
N ILE A 61 2.06 -8.44 6.48
CA ILE A 61 2.47 -9.85 6.51
C ILE A 61 3.15 -10.17 7.84
N GLN A 62 4.07 -9.32 8.30
CA GLN A 62 4.72 -9.51 9.60
C GLN A 62 3.70 -9.56 10.75
N LEU A 63 2.69 -8.69 10.72
CA LEU A 63 1.65 -8.67 11.74
C LEU A 63 0.75 -9.91 11.70
N LEU A 64 0.45 -10.42 10.50
CA LEU A 64 -0.27 -11.67 10.31
C LEU A 64 0.51 -12.85 10.88
N VAL A 65 1.82 -12.96 10.55
CA VAL A 65 2.70 -14.02 11.06
C VAL A 65 2.74 -13.99 12.59
N LYS A 66 3.05 -12.83 13.19
CA LYS A 66 3.02 -12.66 14.66
C LYS A 66 1.66 -13.04 15.26
N GLY A 67 0.57 -12.61 14.62
CA GLY A 67 -0.79 -12.94 15.03
C GLY A 67 -1.09 -14.44 15.01
N LEU A 68 -0.67 -15.15 13.96
CA LEU A 68 -0.86 -16.60 13.83
C LEU A 68 -0.08 -17.36 14.90
N PHE A 69 1.23 -17.08 15.01
CA PHE A 69 2.11 -17.76 15.98
C PHE A 69 1.85 -17.32 17.43
N GLY A 70 1.11 -16.23 17.64
CA GLY A 70 0.85 -15.71 18.98
C GLY A 70 2.07 -15.01 19.60
N GLU A 71 3.01 -14.59 18.76
CA GLU A 71 4.12 -13.73 19.15
C GLU A 71 3.59 -12.29 19.32
N GLU A 72 4.12 -11.58 20.31
CA GLU A 72 3.73 -10.19 20.61
C GLU A 72 4.23 -9.20 19.53
#